data_AF-A0A9W8XJN2-F1
#
_entry.id   AF-A0A9W8XJN2-F1
#
_cell.length_a   1.000
_cell.length_b   1.000
_cell.length_c   1.000
_cell.angle_alpha   90.00
_cell.angle_beta   90.00
_cell.angle_gamma   90.00
#
_symmetry.space_group_name_H-M   'P 1'
#
loop_
_entity.id
_entity.type
_entity.pdbx_description
1 polymer ?
#
loop_
_entity_poly.entity_id
_entity_poly.type
_entity_poly.pdbx_seq_one_letter_code
_entity_poly.pdbx_strand_id
1 'polypeptide(L)'
;MKTQSILLAALAAVPSVMAHTVWSVLYVDGESQGDGAGIRMRKDPAKASFPLVDYSSDDMACNVDGTKGVNFVNSVNDGSTLTFEMRSWPDDPSKESLDRGHYGPCAVYLKKVSSAIEDKGAGDGWFKLMDDGYHADTDKWCTDRLIDNNGRLSVELPKGLEGGYYLARPEVVALHNATNGQAQFYTGCAQIFLASSGSLVPESTVAIPGPDYVSAGQSSVQFNIYMGKNAEYQVPGPAVANFTHNANVASDAQTSQTEGLVPDSCIAQSANWCGKEVASYTDETGCWASGEDCWTQGKACWDQAPATGGSVCELWNDKCQDMNDQCKAKNFNGPPNKGKSLTPKRETIDIGLIIKPVGGGNVDDSTAPQSSAAASSSAAASPSTPAALKSTAPALASSAYEPKSSAIETPVPSSTLASFVETPSFSSTVSLLSFAGGVYNDASTSTTSSVVKPTVTSTVKVPASEYPAAPAPTQAAKEEVNEDGVVVVTKYEVKVVTETEYVTLTAGGYRHRRHRRH
;
A
#
# COMPACT_ATOMS: atom_id res chain seq x y z
N MET A 1 -58.61 6.36 -16.76
CA MET A 1 -57.25 6.95 -16.76
C MET A 1 -56.30 5.86 -16.31
N LYS A 2 -55.34 5.48 -17.15
CA LYS A 2 -54.41 4.36 -16.91
C LYS A 2 -53.18 4.89 -16.16
N THR A 3 -52.90 4.40 -14.97
CA THR A 3 -51.69 4.68 -14.20
C THR A 3 -50.53 3.87 -14.79
N GLN A 4 -49.54 4.57 -15.35
CA GLN A 4 -48.27 3.98 -15.77
C GLN A 4 -47.39 3.77 -14.54
N SER A 5 -47.05 2.51 -14.26
CA SER A 5 -46.03 2.17 -13.26
C SER A 5 -44.65 2.38 -13.87
N ILE A 6 -43.85 3.26 -13.27
CA ILE A 6 -42.44 3.46 -13.62
C ILE A 6 -41.63 2.39 -12.88
N LEU A 7 -41.01 1.48 -13.63
CA LEU A 7 -40.03 0.52 -13.12
C LEU A 7 -38.70 1.27 -12.91
N LEU A 8 -38.28 1.45 -11.65
CA LEU A 8 -36.90 1.83 -11.33
C LEU A 8 -36.00 0.62 -11.60
N ALA A 9 -35.18 0.71 -12.66
CA ALA A 9 -34.07 -0.22 -12.85
C ALA A 9 -32.94 0.16 -11.88
N ALA A 10 -32.78 -0.62 -10.80
CA ALA A 10 -31.60 -0.53 -9.94
C ALA A 10 -30.39 -1.01 -10.76
N LEU A 11 -29.51 -0.07 -11.16
CA LEU A 11 -28.17 -0.42 -11.63
C LEU A 11 -27.42 -1.06 -10.45
N ALA A 12 -27.28 -2.38 -10.47
CA ALA A 12 -26.30 -3.05 -9.64
C ALA A 12 -24.90 -2.63 -10.13
N ALA A 13 -24.24 -1.74 -9.38
CA ALA A 13 -22.81 -1.50 -9.55
C ALA A 13 -22.10 -2.80 -9.18
N VAL A 14 -21.63 -3.54 -10.18
CA VAL A 14 -20.75 -4.68 -9.96
C VAL A 14 -19.47 -4.13 -9.33
N PRO A 15 -19.00 -4.62 -8.19
CA PRO A 15 -17.73 -4.18 -7.63
C PRO A 15 -16.64 -4.49 -8.66
N SER A 16 -15.91 -3.45 -9.06
CA SER A 16 -14.68 -3.57 -9.83
C SER A 16 -13.70 -4.39 -8.98
N VAL A 17 -13.55 -5.67 -9.25
CA VAL A 17 -12.45 -6.45 -8.68
C VAL A 17 -11.19 -5.96 -9.42
N MET A 18 -10.46 -4.99 -8.88
CA MET A 18 -9.16 -4.66 -9.46
C MET A 18 -8.12 -5.67 -9.01
N ALA A 19 -7.59 -6.41 -9.97
CA ALA A 19 -6.69 -7.49 -9.69
C ALA A 19 -5.23 -7.05 -9.43
N HIS A 20 -5.02 -5.75 -9.22
CA HIS A 20 -3.74 -5.05 -9.37
C HIS A 20 -3.26 -4.50 -8.01
N THR A 21 -1.95 -4.31 -7.82
CA THR A 21 -1.39 -3.91 -6.52
C THR A 21 -0.34 -2.80 -6.62
N VAL A 22 -0.06 -2.11 -5.51
CA VAL A 22 1.00 -1.13 -5.38
C VAL A 22 1.69 -1.24 -4.02
N TRP A 23 3.01 -1.08 -3.98
CA TRP A 23 3.77 -1.00 -2.74
C TRP A 23 3.54 0.35 -2.06
N SER A 24 2.99 0.33 -0.85
CA SER A 24 2.40 1.51 -0.19
C SER A 24 3.04 1.87 1.14
N VAL A 25 3.61 0.89 1.86
CA VAL A 25 4.19 1.11 3.21
C VAL A 25 5.49 0.36 3.34
N LEU A 26 6.47 1.01 3.99
CA LEU A 26 7.69 0.39 4.47
C LEU A 26 7.58 0.28 5.99
N TYR A 27 7.98 -0.86 6.52
CA TYR A 27 8.25 -1.05 7.94
C TYR A 27 9.74 -1.33 8.13
N VAL A 28 10.30 -0.76 9.19
CA VAL A 28 11.69 -0.97 9.62
C VAL A 28 11.62 -1.61 10.99
N ASP A 29 12.14 -2.83 11.12
CA ASP A 29 12.07 -3.63 12.34
C ASP A 29 10.65 -3.73 12.93
N GLY A 30 9.66 -3.85 12.02
CA GLY A 30 8.24 -3.94 12.35
C GLY A 30 7.55 -2.61 12.63
N GLU A 31 8.25 -1.48 12.66
CA GLU A 31 7.64 -0.15 12.83
C GLU A 31 7.32 0.51 11.47
N SER A 32 6.06 0.89 11.27
CA SER A 32 5.60 1.57 10.06
C SER A 32 6.28 2.92 9.90
N GLN A 33 6.84 3.18 8.72
CA GLN A 33 7.35 4.51 8.37
C GLN A 33 6.24 5.47 7.92
N GLY A 34 5.03 4.95 7.71
CA GLY A 34 3.87 5.68 7.23
C GLY A 34 3.53 5.41 5.77
N ASP A 35 2.26 5.60 5.47
CA ASP A 35 1.70 5.53 4.12
C ASP A 35 2.46 6.45 3.15
N GLY A 36 3.08 5.86 2.13
CA GLY A 36 3.88 6.54 1.10
C GLY A 36 5.16 7.23 1.59
N ALA A 37 5.52 7.13 2.88
CA ALA A 37 6.65 7.85 3.45
C ALA A 37 7.99 7.28 2.95
N GLY A 38 8.75 8.11 2.22
CA GLY A 38 9.98 7.69 1.55
C GLY A 38 9.77 6.65 0.46
N ILE A 39 8.54 6.44 -0.03
CA ILE A 39 8.24 5.52 -1.13
C ILE A 39 7.90 6.31 -2.39
N ARG A 40 8.57 5.97 -3.48
CA ARG A 40 8.32 6.50 -4.82
C ARG A 40 7.13 5.76 -5.44
N MET A 41 5.94 6.28 -5.18
CA MET A 41 4.68 5.74 -5.72
C MET A 41 4.26 6.52 -6.98
N ARG A 42 3.55 5.83 -7.89
CA ARG A 42 2.84 6.49 -8.99
C ARG A 42 1.81 7.46 -8.42
N LYS A 43 1.79 8.68 -8.92
CA LYS A 43 0.97 9.77 -8.36
C LYS A 43 -0.50 9.72 -8.76
N ASP A 44 -0.80 9.17 -9.93
CA ASP A 44 -2.18 9.01 -10.43
C ASP A 44 -2.88 7.88 -9.66
N PRO A 45 -3.81 8.16 -8.72
CA PRO A 45 -4.42 7.12 -7.89
C PRO A 45 -5.23 6.11 -8.70
N ALA A 46 -5.84 6.54 -9.81
CA ALA A 46 -6.62 5.68 -10.69
C ALA A 46 -5.77 4.64 -11.43
N LYS A 47 -4.45 4.86 -11.51
CA LYS A 47 -3.49 3.97 -12.17
C LYS A 47 -2.41 3.47 -11.23
N ALA A 48 -2.47 3.78 -9.94
CA ALA A 48 -1.38 3.53 -9.00
C ALA A 48 -0.99 2.05 -8.94
N SER A 49 -1.99 1.17 -9.07
CA SER A 49 -1.81 -0.27 -9.06
C SER A 49 -1.51 -0.88 -10.43
N PHE A 50 -1.57 -0.14 -11.54
CA PHE A 50 -1.40 -0.74 -12.87
C PHE A 50 0.01 -1.32 -13.06
N PRO A 51 0.14 -2.46 -13.75
CA PRO A 51 1.41 -3.15 -13.89
C PRO A 51 2.30 -2.46 -14.93
N LEU A 52 3.58 -2.77 -14.88
CA LEU A 52 4.51 -2.51 -15.96
C LEU A 52 4.57 -3.75 -16.88
N VAL A 53 4.51 -3.51 -18.18
CA VAL A 53 4.57 -4.57 -19.21
C VAL A 53 5.61 -4.26 -20.30
N ASP A 54 6.19 -3.05 -20.29
CA ASP A 54 7.32 -2.69 -21.13
C ASP A 54 8.62 -2.89 -20.35
N TYR A 55 9.28 -4.02 -20.60
CA TYR A 55 10.51 -4.40 -19.89
C TYR A 55 11.71 -3.51 -20.21
N SER A 56 11.61 -2.65 -21.23
CA SER A 56 12.66 -1.72 -21.64
C SER A 56 12.50 -0.31 -21.05
N SER A 57 11.38 -0.02 -20.40
CA SER A 57 11.12 1.30 -19.80
C SER A 57 11.97 1.52 -18.55
N ASP A 58 12.44 2.76 -18.35
CA ASP A 58 13.07 3.22 -17.10
C ASP A 58 12.15 3.02 -15.88
N ASP A 59 10.83 2.99 -16.09
CA ASP A 59 9.84 2.72 -15.04
C ASP A 59 10.04 1.33 -14.43
N MET A 60 10.71 0.39 -15.10
CA MET A 60 11.03 -0.93 -14.53
C MET A 60 11.87 -0.84 -13.25
N ALA A 61 12.65 0.22 -13.06
CA ALA A 61 13.43 0.41 -11.84
C ALA A 61 12.52 0.70 -10.64
N CYS A 62 11.73 1.77 -10.70
CA CYS A 62 11.01 2.29 -9.54
C CYS A 62 9.52 2.59 -9.78
N ASN A 63 8.92 2.01 -10.82
CA ASN A 63 7.58 2.30 -11.34
C ASN A 63 7.46 3.70 -11.98
N VAL A 64 6.32 3.95 -12.62
CA VAL A 64 5.96 5.26 -13.18
C VAL A 64 6.03 6.32 -12.10
N ASP A 65 6.57 7.49 -12.45
CA ASP A 65 6.96 8.58 -11.56
C ASP A 65 8.15 8.29 -10.63
N GLY A 66 8.61 7.04 -10.54
CA GLY A 66 9.67 6.61 -9.64
C GLY A 66 11.10 7.01 -10.04
N THR A 67 11.26 7.57 -11.25
CA THR A 67 12.52 8.22 -11.67
C THR A 67 12.75 9.56 -10.99
N LYS A 68 11.77 10.06 -10.24
CA LYS A 68 11.89 11.24 -9.38
C LYS A 68 11.83 10.79 -7.93
N GLY A 69 12.80 11.20 -7.13
CA GLY A 69 12.75 10.95 -5.69
C GLY A 69 11.63 11.72 -4.99
N VAL A 70 11.39 11.32 -3.75
CA VAL A 70 10.48 11.96 -2.80
C VAL A 70 11.27 12.59 -1.66
N ASN A 71 10.63 13.47 -0.88
CA ASN A 71 11.36 14.32 0.06
C ASN A 71 11.96 13.57 1.25
N PHE A 72 11.44 12.41 1.66
CA PHE A 72 11.92 11.71 2.86
C PHE A 72 12.72 10.47 2.53
N VAL A 73 13.70 10.18 3.39
CA VAL A 73 14.55 8.99 3.32
C VAL A 73 14.48 8.30 4.68
N ASN A 74 14.10 7.03 4.69
CA ASN A 74 13.88 6.26 5.92
C ASN A 74 15.22 5.76 6.47
N SER A 75 15.54 6.10 7.71
CA SER A 75 16.75 5.60 8.37
C SER A 75 16.58 4.14 8.78
N VAL A 76 17.56 3.31 8.48
CA VAL A 76 17.60 1.88 8.83
C VAL A 76 18.95 1.53 9.42
N ASN A 77 18.99 0.63 10.40
CA ASN A 77 20.24 0.19 11.03
C ASN A 77 20.83 -1.01 10.29
N ASP A 78 22.12 -1.27 10.51
CA ASP A 78 22.76 -2.50 10.04
C ASP A 78 22.01 -3.77 10.54
N GLY A 79 21.76 -4.70 9.63
CA GLY A 79 21.00 -5.92 9.93
C GLY A 79 19.49 -5.72 10.18
N SER A 80 18.93 -4.54 9.94
CA SER A 80 17.49 -4.31 10.12
C SER A 80 16.66 -5.20 9.19
N THR A 81 15.44 -5.51 9.61
CA THR A 81 14.45 -6.12 8.72
C THR A 81 13.63 -5.04 8.02
N LEU A 82 13.56 -5.11 6.69
CA LEU A 82 12.67 -4.31 5.87
C LEU A 82 11.43 -5.13 5.53
N THR A 83 10.25 -4.60 5.82
CA THR A 83 8.99 -5.19 5.37
C THR A 83 8.29 -4.22 4.44
N PHE A 84 8.01 -4.66 3.22
CA PHE A 84 7.26 -3.90 2.22
C PHE A 84 5.82 -4.40 2.22
N GLU A 85 4.85 -3.50 2.32
CA GLU A 85 3.43 -3.84 2.20
C GLU A 85 2.89 -3.36 0.86
N MET A 86 2.15 -4.23 0.18
CA MET A 86 1.38 -3.91 -1.00
C MET A 86 -0.11 -3.89 -0.70
N ARG A 87 -0.85 -3.01 -1.38
CA ARG A 87 -2.29 -2.88 -1.28
C ARG A 87 -2.91 -2.90 -2.67
N SER A 88 -4.02 -3.61 -2.82
CA SER A 88 -4.79 -3.52 -4.06
C SER A 88 -5.42 -2.14 -4.15
N TRP A 89 -6.19 -1.74 -3.11
CA TRP A 89 -6.70 -0.37 -2.89
C TRP A 89 -5.74 0.36 -1.96
N PRO A 90 -4.81 1.17 -2.49
CA PRO A 90 -3.84 1.84 -1.64
C PRO A 90 -4.45 2.68 -0.52
N ASP A 91 -5.61 3.29 -0.75
CA ASP A 91 -6.35 4.13 0.20
C ASP A 91 -7.26 3.37 1.18
N ASP A 92 -7.44 2.06 0.98
CA ASP A 92 -8.26 1.21 1.85
C ASP A 92 -7.48 -0.07 2.25
N PRO A 93 -6.67 0.00 3.33
CA PRO A 93 -5.90 -1.15 3.82
C PRO A 93 -6.77 -2.31 4.35
N SER A 94 -8.10 -2.11 4.46
CA SER A 94 -9.02 -3.19 4.84
C SER A 94 -9.31 -4.15 3.68
N LYS A 95 -8.86 -3.84 2.46
CA LYS A 95 -9.05 -4.66 1.27
C LYS A 95 -7.90 -5.64 1.08
N GLU A 96 -8.10 -6.60 0.19
CA GLU A 96 -7.07 -7.56 -0.17
C GLU A 96 -5.82 -6.87 -0.75
N SER A 97 -4.65 -7.48 -0.60
CA SER A 97 -3.38 -6.90 -1.07
C SER A 97 -3.16 -7.10 -2.56
N LEU A 98 -3.64 -8.23 -3.09
CA LEU A 98 -3.53 -8.67 -4.47
C LEU A 98 -4.62 -9.73 -4.71
N ASP A 99 -5.19 -9.77 -5.92
CA ASP A 99 -6.17 -10.78 -6.29
C ASP A 99 -5.54 -12.18 -6.37
N ARG A 100 -6.26 -13.18 -5.84
CA ARG A 100 -5.79 -14.57 -5.90
C ARG A 100 -5.89 -15.08 -7.34
N GLY A 101 -4.75 -15.53 -7.87
CA GLY A 101 -4.61 -15.90 -9.28
C GLY A 101 -3.50 -15.12 -9.99
N HIS A 102 -3.00 -14.04 -9.37
CA HIS A 102 -1.76 -13.35 -9.75
C HIS A 102 -0.53 -14.16 -9.33
N TYR A 103 -0.47 -15.42 -9.76
CA TYR A 103 0.61 -16.34 -9.44
C TYR A 103 1.94 -15.85 -10.01
N GLY A 104 2.98 -15.87 -9.18
CA GLY A 104 4.34 -15.64 -9.63
C GLY A 104 5.32 -15.34 -8.50
N PRO A 105 6.57 -15.02 -8.86
CA PRO A 105 7.64 -14.83 -7.90
C PRO A 105 7.59 -13.44 -7.24
N CYS A 106 8.34 -13.31 -6.15
CA CYS A 106 8.71 -12.01 -5.58
C CYS A 106 10.24 -11.88 -5.50
N ALA A 107 10.73 -10.64 -5.44
CA ALA A 107 12.14 -10.35 -5.18
C ALA A 107 12.30 -9.00 -4.48
N VAL A 108 13.43 -8.81 -3.80
CA VAL A 108 13.85 -7.49 -3.29
C VAL A 108 15.26 -7.21 -3.76
N TYR A 109 15.47 -6.00 -4.28
CA TYR A 109 16.77 -5.50 -4.73
C TYR A 109 17.18 -4.25 -3.95
N LEU A 110 18.47 -4.02 -3.84
CA LEU A 110 19.03 -2.75 -3.41
C LEU A 110 19.90 -2.14 -4.51
N LYS A 111 20.00 -0.81 -4.51
CA LYS A 111 20.98 -0.05 -5.30
C LYS A 111 21.64 0.99 -4.41
N LYS A 112 22.97 0.90 -4.23
CA LYS A 112 23.74 1.96 -3.54
C LYS A 112 23.72 3.21 -4.40
N VAL A 113 23.43 4.35 -3.80
CA VAL A 113 23.40 5.65 -4.49
C VAL A 113 24.13 6.71 -3.68
N SER A 114 24.50 7.81 -4.34
CA SER A 114 25.04 9.00 -3.67
C SER A 114 23.94 9.86 -3.03
N SER A 115 22.74 9.84 -3.61
CA SER A 115 21.54 10.49 -3.10
C SER A 115 20.33 9.63 -3.41
N ALA A 116 19.56 9.26 -2.38
CA ALA A 116 18.30 8.56 -2.52
C ALA A 116 17.17 9.48 -3.01
N ILE A 117 17.37 10.81 -3.07
CA ILE A 117 16.40 11.77 -3.62
C ILE A 117 16.69 12.04 -5.10
N GLU A 118 17.96 12.24 -5.47
CA GLU A 118 18.34 12.68 -6.82
C GLU A 118 18.58 11.52 -7.80
N ASP A 119 18.92 10.31 -7.32
CA ASP A 119 19.13 9.17 -8.21
C ASP A 119 17.82 8.71 -8.85
N LYS A 120 17.84 8.50 -10.17
CA LYS A 120 16.66 8.10 -10.96
C LYS A 120 16.24 6.65 -10.76
N GLY A 121 17.03 5.82 -10.08
CA GLY A 121 16.83 4.37 -9.97
C GLY A 121 17.25 3.62 -11.23
N ALA A 122 16.84 4.08 -12.42
CA ALA A 122 17.16 3.44 -13.69
C ALA A 122 18.68 3.34 -13.95
N GLY A 123 19.10 2.25 -14.59
CA GLY A 123 20.50 1.95 -14.89
C GLY A 123 21.14 0.92 -13.94
N ASP A 124 22.47 0.81 -14.02
CA ASP A 124 23.29 -0.15 -13.26
C ASP A 124 23.38 0.18 -11.76
N GLY A 125 23.75 -0.83 -10.97
CA GLY A 125 23.99 -0.74 -9.53
C GLY A 125 23.02 -1.57 -8.69
N TRP A 126 22.07 -2.27 -9.32
CA TRP A 126 21.12 -3.12 -8.62
C TRP A 126 21.71 -4.48 -8.29
N PHE A 127 21.48 -4.96 -7.07
CA PHE A 127 21.80 -6.31 -6.64
C PHE A 127 20.61 -6.91 -5.88
N LYS A 128 20.37 -8.21 -6.08
CA LYS A 128 19.23 -8.91 -5.50
C LYS A 128 19.57 -9.36 -4.07
N LEU A 129 18.75 -9.00 -3.09
CA LEU A 129 18.89 -9.49 -1.71
C LEU A 129 18.20 -10.83 -1.49
N MET A 130 17.05 -11.02 -2.13
CA MET A 130 16.26 -12.23 -2.02
C MET A 130 15.40 -12.41 -3.26
N ASP A 131 15.04 -13.65 -3.54
CA ASP A 131 13.88 -13.99 -4.33
C ASP A 131 13.12 -15.18 -3.73
N ASP A 132 11.86 -15.30 -4.15
CA ASP A 132 11.00 -16.41 -3.79
C ASP A 132 10.12 -16.79 -4.99
N GLY A 133 10.23 -18.04 -5.42
CA GLY A 133 9.55 -18.59 -6.59
C GLY A 133 8.39 -19.51 -6.24
N TYR A 134 8.28 -20.60 -7.00
CA TYR A 134 7.27 -21.64 -6.80
C TYR A 134 7.79 -22.74 -5.86
N HIS A 135 6.98 -23.10 -4.86
CA HIS A 135 7.28 -24.17 -3.89
C HIS A 135 6.41 -25.40 -4.21
N ALA A 136 7.03 -26.44 -4.77
CA ALA A 136 6.32 -27.63 -5.26
C ALA A 136 5.73 -28.50 -4.15
N ASP A 137 6.29 -28.44 -2.94
CA ASP A 137 5.83 -29.15 -1.75
C ASP A 137 4.52 -28.59 -1.19
N THR A 138 4.29 -27.28 -1.38
CA THR A 138 3.07 -26.59 -0.92
C THR A 138 2.12 -26.20 -2.05
N ASP A 139 2.54 -26.35 -3.31
CA ASP A 139 1.85 -25.86 -4.51
C ASP A 139 1.53 -24.35 -4.42
N LYS A 140 2.48 -23.57 -3.90
CA LYS A 140 2.32 -22.12 -3.69
C LYS A 140 3.39 -21.31 -4.38
N TRP A 141 2.96 -20.23 -5.01
CA TRP A 141 3.84 -19.15 -5.46
C TRP A 141 4.16 -18.19 -4.31
N CYS A 142 5.16 -17.33 -4.51
CA CYS A 142 5.44 -16.28 -3.54
C CYS A 142 4.22 -15.37 -3.35
N THR A 143 3.51 -15.02 -4.42
CA THR A 143 2.31 -14.20 -4.32
C THR A 143 1.20 -14.82 -3.48
N ASP A 144 1.06 -16.16 -3.44
CA ASP A 144 0.11 -16.83 -2.54
C ASP A 144 0.50 -16.62 -1.07
N ARG A 145 1.78 -16.84 -0.75
CA ARG A 145 2.32 -16.61 0.60
C ARG A 145 2.25 -15.14 1.01
N LEU A 146 2.47 -14.24 0.07
CA LEU A 146 2.38 -12.80 0.26
C LEU A 146 0.96 -12.35 0.58
N ILE A 147 -0.05 -12.85 -0.16
CA ILE A 147 -1.47 -12.61 0.12
C ILE A 147 -1.83 -13.18 1.50
N ASP A 148 -1.37 -14.39 1.82
CA ASP A 148 -1.59 -15.02 3.13
C ASP A 148 -0.91 -14.23 4.28
N ASN A 149 0.15 -13.48 3.99
CA ASN A 149 0.88 -12.59 4.91
C ASN A 149 0.44 -11.12 4.79
N ASN A 150 -0.84 -10.86 4.49
CA ASN A 150 -1.41 -9.50 4.41
C ASN A 150 -0.68 -8.54 3.44
N GLY A 151 -0.13 -9.06 2.34
CA GLY A 151 0.60 -8.25 1.37
C GLY A 151 2.00 -7.84 1.82
N ARG A 152 2.55 -8.45 2.88
CA ARG A 152 3.82 -8.05 3.48
C ARG A 152 4.97 -8.96 3.04
N LEU A 153 5.99 -8.37 2.42
CA LEU A 153 7.22 -9.02 1.98
C LEU A 153 8.38 -8.55 2.86
N SER A 154 8.91 -9.44 3.70
CA SER A 154 9.99 -9.12 4.64
C SER A 154 11.34 -9.69 4.19
N VAL A 155 12.41 -8.89 4.31
CA VAL A 155 13.81 -9.26 4.05
C VAL A 155 14.73 -8.66 5.11
N GLU A 156 15.70 -9.44 5.58
CA GLU A 156 16.76 -8.95 6.48
C GLU A 156 17.90 -8.34 5.67
N LEU A 157 18.37 -7.16 6.05
CA LEU A 157 19.56 -6.56 5.45
C LEU A 157 20.81 -7.37 5.84
N PRO A 158 21.75 -7.62 4.91
CA PRO A 158 23.02 -8.23 5.27
C PRO A 158 23.74 -7.39 6.31
N LYS A 159 24.16 -8.00 7.42
CA LYS A 159 25.00 -7.33 8.43
C LYS A 159 26.35 -6.97 7.84
N GLY A 160 26.85 -5.79 8.16
CA GLY A 160 28.11 -5.28 7.63
C GLY A 160 28.02 -4.79 6.19
N LEU A 161 26.82 -4.62 5.62
CA LEU A 161 26.62 -3.92 4.34
C LEU A 161 27.14 -2.48 4.45
N GLU A 162 27.75 -1.99 3.38
CA GLU A 162 28.29 -0.62 3.30
C GLU A 162 27.24 0.44 3.72
N GLY A 163 27.63 1.38 4.59
CA GLY A 163 26.74 2.46 5.02
C GLY A 163 26.43 3.50 3.93
N GLY A 164 25.25 4.11 3.98
CA GLY A 164 24.87 5.24 3.13
C GLY A 164 23.49 5.11 2.49
N TYR A 165 23.26 5.87 1.42
CA TYR A 165 21.96 5.88 0.73
C TYR A 165 21.76 4.70 -0.20
N TYR A 166 20.55 4.15 -0.17
CA TYR A 166 20.10 3.11 -1.08
C TYR A 166 18.69 3.38 -1.58
N LEU A 167 18.38 2.83 -2.76
CA LEU A 167 17.01 2.55 -3.19
C LEU A 167 16.73 1.07 -2.94
N ALA A 168 15.60 0.78 -2.29
CA ALA A 168 15.14 -0.57 -2.03
C ALA A 168 13.90 -0.87 -2.87
N ARG A 169 13.99 -1.90 -3.71
CA ARG A 169 13.02 -2.22 -4.75
C ARG A 169 12.35 -3.57 -4.48
N PRO A 170 11.16 -3.61 -3.87
CA PRO A 170 10.34 -4.81 -3.82
C PRO A 170 9.65 -5.06 -5.17
N GLU A 171 9.48 -6.31 -5.51
CA GLU A 171 8.92 -6.74 -6.79
C GLU A 171 8.01 -7.94 -6.64
N VAL A 172 6.91 -7.91 -7.38
CA VAL A 172 6.10 -9.08 -7.73
C VAL A 172 5.95 -9.15 -9.25
N VAL A 173 6.02 -10.36 -9.79
CA VAL A 173 5.74 -10.63 -11.20
C VAL A 173 4.51 -11.53 -11.31
N ALA A 174 3.41 -11.06 -11.89
CA ALA A 174 2.24 -11.89 -12.14
C ALA A 174 2.33 -12.56 -13.51
N LEU A 175 2.20 -13.89 -13.53
CA LEU A 175 2.45 -14.73 -14.70
C LEU A 175 1.19 -15.24 -15.39
N HIS A 176 0.00 -14.84 -14.93
CA HIS A 176 -1.27 -15.33 -15.46
C HIS A 176 -1.45 -15.08 -16.97
N ASN A 177 -0.75 -14.07 -17.52
CA ASN A 177 -0.71 -13.73 -18.94
C ASN A 177 0.69 -13.82 -19.57
N ALA A 178 1.67 -14.43 -18.88
CA ALA A 178 3.05 -14.53 -19.34
C ALA A 178 3.21 -15.38 -20.62
N THR A 179 2.28 -16.30 -20.90
CA THR A 179 2.32 -17.10 -22.15
C THR A 179 2.26 -16.23 -23.40
N ASN A 180 1.62 -15.05 -23.30
CA ASN A 180 1.53 -14.07 -24.39
C ASN A 180 2.69 -13.06 -24.37
N GLY A 181 3.73 -13.29 -23.57
CA GLY A 181 4.84 -12.36 -23.36
C GLY A 181 4.47 -11.13 -22.51
N GLN A 182 3.31 -11.16 -21.85
CA GLN A 182 2.73 -10.04 -21.09
C GLN A 182 2.74 -10.34 -19.59
N ALA A 183 3.88 -10.80 -19.06
CA ALA A 183 4.10 -10.86 -17.62
C ALA A 183 3.97 -9.45 -17.03
N GLN A 184 3.32 -9.34 -15.88
CA GLN A 184 2.99 -8.06 -15.26
C GLN A 184 3.90 -7.81 -14.08
N PHE A 185 4.64 -6.71 -14.10
CA PHE A 185 5.54 -6.33 -13.02
C PHE A 185 4.89 -5.30 -12.11
N TYR A 186 4.94 -5.55 -10.82
CA TYR A 186 4.51 -4.65 -9.76
C TYR A 186 5.72 -4.33 -8.89
N THR A 187 6.29 -3.15 -9.10
CA THR A 187 7.50 -2.69 -8.40
C THR A 187 7.26 -1.30 -7.80
N GLY A 188 8.19 -0.86 -6.96
CA GLY A 188 8.29 0.48 -6.40
C GLY A 188 9.69 0.66 -5.80
N CYS A 189 10.01 1.85 -5.31
CA CYS A 189 11.27 2.07 -4.59
C CYS A 189 11.03 2.79 -3.28
N ALA A 190 11.54 2.24 -2.19
CA ALA A 190 11.73 2.95 -0.94
C ALA A 190 13.12 3.60 -0.92
N GLN A 191 13.20 4.80 -0.38
CA GLN A 191 14.42 5.54 -0.14
C GLN A 191 14.89 5.24 1.27
N ILE A 192 16.09 4.67 1.41
CA ILE A 192 16.64 4.32 2.71
C ILE A 192 18.04 4.91 2.92
N PHE A 193 18.34 5.24 4.16
CA PHE A 193 19.67 5.54 4.63
C PHE A 193 20.11 4.44 5.60
N LEU A 194 21.11 3.66 5.21
CA LEU A 194 21.66 2.58 6.03
C LEU A 194 22.75 3.12 6.95
N ALA A 195 22.43 3.19 8.24
CA ALA A 195 23.37 3.47 9.31
C ALA A 195 24.21 2.23 9.60
N SER A 196 25.33 2.10 8.88
CA SER A 196 26.28 1.00 9.02
C SER A 196 27.72 1.51 8.92
N SER A 197 28.63 0.81 9.62
CA SER A 197 30.09 0.98 9.47
C SER A 197 30.72 -0.16 8.67
N GLY A 198 29.87 -0.97 8.04
CA GLY A 198 30.25 -2.13 7.24
C GLY A 198 30.98 -1.78 5.95
N SER A 199 31.49 -2.83 5.30
CA SER A 199 32.26 -2.76 4.05
C SER A 199 31.87 -3.83 3.04
N LEU A 200 30.80 -4.58 3.32
CA LEU A 200 30.29 -5.55 2.37
C LEU A 200 29.67 -4.80 1.19
N VAL A 201 30.10 -5.19 0.00
CA VAL A 201 29.56 -4.73 -1.28
C VAL A 201 29.20 -5.97 -2.11
N PRO A 202 28.19 -5.90 -2.99
CA PRO A 202 27.88 -7.02 -3.87
C PRO A 202 29.05 -7.27 -4.84
N GLU A 203 29.34 -8.54 -5.14
CA GLU A 203 30.39 -8.91 -6.11
C GLU A 203 30.07 -8.44 -7.53
N SER A 204 28.77 -8.28 -7.85
CA SER A 204 28.29 -7.80 -9.13
C SER A 204 26.95 -7.07 -8.99
N THR A 205 26.67 -6.21 -9.96
CA THR A 205 25.39 -5.50 -10.11
C THR A 205 24.85 -5.68 -11.53
N VAL A 206 23.59 -5.34 -11.71
CA VAL A 206 22.92 -5.30 -13.01
C VAL A 206 22.22 -3.97 -13.23
N ALA A 207 21.94 -3.66 -14.50
CA ALA A 207 21.07 -2.56 -14.89
C ALA A 207 19.58 -2.95 -14.87
N ILE A 208 18.74 -2.06 -14.32
CA ILE A 208 17.28 -2.14 -14.42
C ILE A 208 16.78 -0.82 -15.05
N PRO A 209 16.12 -0.84 -16.22
CA PRO A 209 15.99 -1.98 -17.14
C PRO A 209 17.36 -2.38 -17.74
N GLY A 210 17.47 -3.62 -18.21
CA GLY A 210 18.71 -4.13 -18.81
C GLY A 210 18.60 -5.60 -19.23
N PRO A 211 19.45 -6.05 -20.18
CA PRO A 211 19.40 -7.42 -20.69
C PRO A 211 19.74 -8.48 -19.64
N ASP A 212 20.59 -8.13 -18.67
CA ASP A 212 20.98 -8.99 -17.54
C ASP A 212 19.91 -9.04 -16.43
N TYR A 213 18.88 -8.20 -16.54
CA TYR A 213 17.73 -8.22 -15.67
C TYR A 213 16.57 -9.00 -16.30
N VAL A 214 15.90 -8.41 -17.30
CA VAL A 214 14.76 -9.00 -18.00
C VAL A 214 14.75 -8.52 -19.45
N SER A 215 14.41 -9.41 -20.38
CA SER A 215 14.15 -9.07 -21.78
C SER A 215 12.97 -9.85 -22.33
N ALA A 216 12.26 -9.24 -23.29
CA ALA A 216 11.13 -9.89 -23.95
C ALA A 216 11.54 -11.23 -24.57
N GLY A 217 10.72 -12.26 -24.38
CA GLY A 217 10.98 -13.62 -24.88
C GLY A 217 11.87 -14.48 -23.98
N GLN A 218 12.43 -13.95 -22.88
CA GLN A 218 13.07 -14.80 -21.87
C GLN A 218 12.04 -15.70 -21.19
N SER A 219 12.44 -16.91 -20.80
CA SER A 219 11.56 -17.91 -20.17
C SER A 219 10.94 -17.43 -18.86
N SER A 220 11.59 -16.49 -18.14
CA SER A 220 11.07 -15.89 -16.91
C SER A 220 9.85 -14.98 -17.12
N VAL A 221 9.68 -14.44 -18.35
CA VAL A 221 8.54 -13.58 -18.75
C VAL A 221 7.69 -14.16 -19.87
N GLN A 222 8.11 -15.30 -20.43
CA GLN A 222 7.36 -16.12 -21.38
C GLN A 222 7.19 -17.54 -20.83
N PHE A 223 6.29 -17.67 -19.85
CA PHE A 223 6.04 -18.91 -19.13
C PHE A 223 4.55 -19.28 -19.13
N ASN A 224 4.22 -20.57 -19.15
CA ASN A 224 2.85 -21.06 -19.06
C ASN A 224 2.61 -21.80 -17.74
N ILE A 225 2.06 -21.06 -16.77
CA ILE A 225 1.77 -21.57 -15.42
C ILE A 225 0.65 -22.63 -15.37
N TYR A 226 -0.08 -22.84 -16.48
CA TYR A 226 -1.22 -23.75 -16.54
C TYR A 226 -0.85 -25.16 -17.06
N MET A 227 0.41 -25.40 -17.42
CA MET A 227 0.88 -26.67 -17.99
C MET A 227 1.44 -27.65 -16.95
N GLY A 228 1.34 -27.34 -15.65
CA GLY A 228 1.81 -28.23 -14.57
C GLY A 228 3.33 -28.31 -14.45
N LYS A 229 4.05 -27.31 -14.95
CA LYS A 229 5.52 -27.24 -14.96
C LYS A 229 6.10 -26.14 -14.07
N ASN A 230 5.33 -25.66 -13.09
CA ASN A 230 5.69 -24.50 -12.28
C ASN A 230 7.03 -24.67 -11.53
N ALA A 231 7.42 -25.91 -11.20
CA ALA A 231 8.72 -26.22 -10.60
C ALA A 231 9.92 -25.98 -11.53
N GLU A 232 9.71 -25.83 -12.84
CA GLU A 232 10.76 -25.49 -13.82
C GLU A 232 10.95 -23.96 -13.94
N TYR A 233 10.12 -23.15 -13.30
CA TYR A 233 10.15 -21.70 -13.42
C TYR A 233 11.44 -21.11 -12.82
N GLN A 234 12.06 -20.20 -13.55
CA GLN A 234 13.22 -19.43 -13.09
C GLN A 234 12.79 -18.00 -12.80
N VAL A 235 13.08 -17.54 -11.58
CA VAL A 235 12.85 -16.15 -11.19
C VAL A 235 13.68 -15.22 -12.09
N PRO A 236 13.11 -14.11 -12.60
CA PRO A 236 13.86 -13.14 -13.39
C PRO A 236 14.99 -12.46 -12.62
N GLY A 237 15.90 -11.83 -13.36
CA GLY A 237 17.02 -11.07 -12.81
C GLY A 237 18.24 -11.91 -12.42
N PRO A 238 19.27 -11.26 -11.83
CA PRO A 238 20.49 -11.93 -11.39
C PRO A 238 20.19 -12.91 -10.24
N ALA A 239 21.15 -13.78 -9.94
CA ALA A 239 21.11 -14.53 -8.69
C ALA A 239 21.12 -13.59 -7.47
N VAL A 240 20.70 -14.10 -6.32
CA VAL A 240 20.90 -13.42 -5.03
C VAL A 240 22.39 -13.09 -4.85
N ALA A 241 22.68 -11.86 -4.43
CA ALA A 241 24.02 -11.31 -4.39
C ALA A 241 24.92 -12.08 -3.42
N ASN A 242 26.14 -12.37 -3.88
CA ASN A 242 27.26 -12.66 -2.98
C ASN A 242 27.92 -11.35 -2.59
N PHE A 243 28.44 -11.29 -1.38
CA PHE A 243 29.11 -10.10 -0.86
C PHE A 243 30.61 -10.33 -0.74
N THR A 244 31.37 -9.24 -0.83
CA THR A 244 32.81 -9.22 -0.56
C THR A 244 33.17 -7.96 0.23
N HIS A 245 34.23 -8.01 1.03
CA HIS A 245 34.73 -6.83 1.74
C HIS A 245 35.48 -5.90 0.78
N ASN A 246 35.12 -4.62 0.80
CA ASN A 246 35.87 -3.59 0.10
C ASN A 246 36.45 -2.58 1.09
N ALA A 247 37.76 -2.71 1.35
CA ALA A 247 38.48 -1.90 2.33
C ALA A 247 38.47 -0.40 2.00
N ASN A 248 38.31 -0.01 0.73
CA ASN A 248 38.28 1.40 0.34
C ASN A 248 36.96 2.09 0.73
N VAL A 249 35.88 1.34 0.98
CA VAL A 249 34.56 1.92 1.29
C VAL A 249 34.27 1.98 2.78
N ALA A 250 34.89 1.13 3.60
CA ALA A 250 34.83 1.27 5.07
C ALA A 250 35.29 2.66 5.55
N SER A 251 36.32 3.23 4.92
CA SER A 251 36.85 4.55 5.29
C SER A 251 35.97 5.72 4.84
N ASP A 252 35.15 5.51 3.80
CA ASP A 252 34.31 6.54 3.17
C ASP A 252 32.80 6.33 3.44
N ALA A 253 32.44 5.28 4.21
CA ALA A 253 31.06 4.93 4.49
C ALA A 253 30.33 6.12 5.15
N GLN A 254 29.24 6.55 4.54
CA GLN A 254 28.44 7.65 5.06
C GLN A 254 27.63 7.13 6.26
N THR A 255 28.10 7.44 7.47
CA THR A 255 27.48 6.98 8.73
C THR A 255 26.41 7.91 9.28
N SER A 256 26.18 9.06 8.64
CA SER A 256 25.13 10.03 9.03
C SER A 256 24.26 10.42 7.85
N GLN A 257 22.96 10.52 8.09
CA GLN A 257 21.99 11.00 7.11
C GLN A 257 22.11 12.52 6.96
N THR A 258 22.18 12.99 5.72
CA THR A 258 22.35 14.39 5.33
C THR A 258 21.20 14.92 4.46
N GLU A 259 20.35 14.05 3.92
CA GLU A 259 19.19 14.41 3.10
C GLU A 259 17.95 13.62 3.52
N GLY A 260 16.78 14.19 3.20
CA GLY A 260 15.49 13.56 3.42
C GLY A 260 15.13 13.28 4.88
N LEU A 261 15.72 14.02 5.81
CA LEU A 261 15.33 13.99 7.21
C LEU A 261 13.94 14.62 7.37
N VAL A 262 13.10 14.00 8.21
CA VAL A 262 11.90 14.65 8.72
C VAL A 262 12.34 15.72 9.74
N PRO A 263 12.02 17.01 9.55
CA PRO A 263 12.46 18.05 10.48
C PRO A 263 11.89 17.85 11.89
N ASP A 264 12.65 18.16 12.94
CA ASP A 264 12.14 18.15 14.34
C ASP A 264 10.94 19.09 14.57
N SER A 265 10.78 20.09 13.69
CA SER A 265 9.64 21.02 13.69
C SER A 265 8.36 20.43 13.06
N CYS A 266 8.42 19.18 12.60
CA CYS A 266 7.28 18.54 11.98
C CYS A 266 6.22 18.18 13.01
N ILE A 267 5.05 18.80 12.89
CA ILE A 267 3.90 18.47 13.71
C ILE A 267 2.92 17.56 12.95
N ALA A 268 3.01 17.46 11.63
CA ALA A 268 2.17 16.59 10.82
C ALA A 268 2.96 15.99 9.66
N GLN A 269 3.16 14.68 9.66
CA GLN A 269 3.81 13.98 8.55
C GLN A 269 2.76 13.25 7.71
N SER A 270 2.63 13.63 6.44
CA SER A 270 1.76 12.97 5.46
C SER A 270 2.61 12.50 4.29
N ALA A 271 2.86 11.19 4.18
CA ALA A 271 3.81 10.63 3.24
C ALA A 271 5.16 11.38 3.25
N ASN A 272 5.41 12.19 2.21
CA ASN A 272 6.64 12.96 1.99
C ASN A 272 6.48 14.47 2.26
N TRP A 273 5.37 14.86 2.88
CA TRP A 273 5.08 16.22 3.30
C TRP A 273 5.20 16.37 4.82
N CYS A 274 5.67 17.54 5.24
CA CYS A 274 5.76 17.92 6.64
C CYS A 274 5.06 19.26 6.90
N GLY A 275 4.04 19.24 7.75
CA GLY A 275 3.37 20.41 8.29
C GLY A 275 4.11 20.97 9.49
N LYS A 276 4.35 22.29 9.48
CA LYS A 276 5.01 23.03 10.55
C LYS A 276 4.00 23.88 11.28
N GLU A 277 4.17 24.00 12.60
CA GLU A 277 3.29 24.85 13.41
C GLU A 277 3.27 26.29 12.87
N VAL A 278 2.07 26.85 12.79
CA VAL A 278 1.87 28.22 12.31
C VAL A 278 2.28 29.25 13.38
N ALA A 279 2.43 30.50 12.96
CA ALA A 279 2.77 31.58 13.88
C ALA A 279 1.77 31.69 15.05
N SER A 280 2.26 32.04 16.23
CA SER A 280 1.38 32.38 17.36
C SER A 280 0.78 33.76 17.19
N TYR A 281 -0.45 33.94 17.67
CA TYR A 281 -1.18 35.19 17.54
C TYR A 281 -1.92 35.53 18.82
N THR A 282 -2.07 36.84 19.05
CA THR A 282 -2.80 37.45 20.18
C THR A 282 -3.79 38.52 19.71
N ASP A 283 -3.90 38.74 18.40
CA ASP A 283 -4.75 39.75 17.76
C ASP A 283 -5.40 39.21 16.49
N GLU A 284 -6.36 39.97 15.95
CA GLU A 284 -7.15 39.59 14.78
C GLU A 284 -6.29 39.41 13.53
N THR A 285 -5.33 40.31 13.31
CA THR A 285 -4.44 40.27 12.14
C THR A 285 -3.57 39.02 12.14
N GLY A 286 -2.96 38.69 13.28
CA GLY A 286 -2.16 37.48 13.44
C GLY A 286 -2.99 36.20 13.33
N CYS A 287 -4.24 36.21 13.81
CA CYS A 287 -5.15 35.07 13.71
C CYS A 287 -5.41 34.71 12.23
N TRP A 288 -5.82 35.69 11.42
CA TRP A 288 -6.10 35.47 10.01
C TRP A 288 -4.85 35.15 9.19
N ALA A 289 -3.71 35.79 9.48
CA ALA A 289 -2.45 35.48 8.82
C ALA A 289 -1.98 34.04 9.09
N SER A 290 -2.14 33.58 10.33
CA SER A 290 -1.82 32.18 10.70
C SER A 290 -2.80 31.20 10.06
N GLY A 291 -4.08 31.58 9.97
CA GLY A 291 -5.11 30.88 9.19
C GLY A 291 -4.70 30.65 7.74
N GLU A 292 -4.30 31.72 7.06
CA GLU A 292 -3.87 31.68 5.66
C GLU A 292 -2.63 30.78 5.47
N ASP A 293 -1.63 30.88 6.35
CA ASP A 293 -0.46 30.00 6.31
C ASP A 293 -0.85 28.52 6.51
N CYS A 294 -1.75 28.22 7.45
CA CYS A 294 -2.25 26.86 7.67
C CYS A 294 -2.90 26.29 6.41
N TRP A 295 -3.80 27.02 5.76
CA TRP A 295 -4.45 26.56 4.54
C TRP A 295 -3.48 26.44 3.36
N THR A 296 -2.46 27.32 3.28
CA THR A 296 -1.37 27.21 2.31
C THR A 296 -0.60 25.91 2.49
N GLN A 297 -0.23 25.59 3.74
CA GLN A 297 0.41 24.33 4.10
C GLN A 297 -0.49 23.12 3.80
N GLY A 298 -1.80 23.22 4.08
CA GLY A 298 -2.78 22.16 3.80
C GLY A 298 -2.92 21.85 2.32
N LYS A 299 -2.93 22.89 1.45
CA LYS A 299 -2.88 22.69 0.00
C LYS A 299 -1.62 21.92 -0.42
N ALA A 300 -0.46 22.30 0.12
CA ALA A 300 0.80 21.61 -0.18
C ALA A 300 0.81 20.14 0.29
N CYS A 301 0.08 19.81 1.37
CA CYS A 301 -0.13 18.43 1.80
C CYS A 301 -0.87 17.63 0.72
N TRP A 302 -2.01 18.15 0.23
CA TRP A 302 -2.79 17.49 -0.82
C TRP A 302 -2.08 17.39 -2.16
N ASP A 303 -1.27 18.38 -2.53
CA ASP A 303 -0.44 18.33 -3.74
C ASP A 303 0.61 17.20 -3.69
N GLN A 304 0.95 16.71 -2.48
CA GLN A 304 1.91 15.63 -2.23
C GLN A 304 1.25 14.33 -1.75
N ALA A 305 -0.08 14.27 -1.68
CA ALA A 305 -0.78 13.10 -1.19
C ALA A 305 -0.50 11.89 -2.09
N PRO A 306 -0.11 10.73 -1.52
CA PRO A 306 0.08 9.50 -2.26
C PRO A 306 -1.25 8.87 -2.68
N ALA A 307 -1.18 7.81 -3.48
CA ALA A 307 -2.36 7.01 -3.81
C ALA A 307 -3.01 6.34 -2.59
N THR A 308 -2.33 6.29 -1.43
CA THR A 308 -2.88 5.80 -0.17
C THR A 308 -3.80 6.81 0.53
N GLY A 309 -4.04 7.97 -0.08
CA GLY A 309 -4.93 8.99 0.47
C GLY A 309 -4.21 10.04 1.32
N GLY A 310 -5.00 10.92 1.93
CA GLY A 310 -4.52 12.12 2.61
C GLY A 310 -5.12 12.33 4.00
N SER A 311 -5.31 11.27 4.79
CA SER A 311 -5.94 11.36 6.12
C SER A 311 -5.24 12.36 7.05
N VAL A 312 -3.92 12.50 6.98
CA VAL A 312 -3.18 13.53 7.73
C VAL A 312 -3.44 14.93 7.18
N CYS A 313 -3.67 15.07 5.87
CA CYS A 313 -4.07 16.34 5.28
C CYS A 313 -5.50 16.73 5.69
N GLU A 314 -6.39 15.76 5.95
CA GLU A 314 -7.71 16.00 6.54
C GLU A 314 -7.59 16.52 7.98
N LEU A 315 -6.79 15.86 8.82
CA LEU A 315 -6.49 16.33 10.18
C LEU A 315 -5.87 17.74 10.19
N TRP A 316 -5.04 18.05 9.19
CA TRP A 316 -4.49 19.39 9.01
C TRP A 316 -5.56 20.41 8.65
N ASN A 317 -6.44 20.10 7.70
CA ASN A 317 -7.56 20.95 7.33
C ASN A 317 -8.48 21.22 8.53
N ASP A 318 -8.73 20.23 9.39
CA ASP A 318 -9.50 20.40 10.62
C ASP A 318 -8.83 21.39 11.58
N LYS A 319 -7.49 21.32 11.74
CA LYS A 319 -6.74 22.32 12.52
C LYS A 319 -6.89 23.72 11.93
N CYS A 320 -6.81 23.88 10.61
CA CYS A 320 -6.98 25.18 9.96
C CYS A 320 -8.42 25.71 10.09
N GLN A 321 -9.40 24.82 10.06
CA GLN A 321 -10.81 25.15 10.25
C GLN A 321 -11.09 25.61 11.68
N ASP A 322 -10.61 24.89 12.70
CA ASP A 322 -10.74 25.28 14.11
C ASP A 322 -10.14 26.68 14.33
N MET A 323 -8.94 26.94 13.80
CA MET A 323 -8.31 28.25 13.90
C MET A 323 -9.16 29.37 13.26
N ASN A 324 -9.69 29.16 12.05
CA ASN A 324 -10.57 30.13 11.41
C ASN A 324 -11.84 30.38 12.24
N ASP A 325 -12.39 29.35 12.88
CA ASP A 325 -13.56 29.48 13.74
C ASP A 325 -13.25 30.23 15.04
N GLN A 326 -12.04 30.06 15.62
CA GLN A 326 -11.56 30.92 16.71
C GLN A 326 -11.45 32.39 16.27
N CYS A 327 -10.90 32.66 15.09
CA CYS A 327 -10.81 34.03 14.55
C CYS A 327 -12.20 34.65 14.37
N LYS A 328 -13.17 33.91 13.80
CA LYS A 328 -14.57 34.38 13.66
C LYS A 328 -15.24 34.64 15.00
N ALA A 329 -14.96 33.81 16.00
CA ALA A 329 -15.45 33.97 17.37
C ALA A 329 -14.76 35.12 18.13
N LYS A 330 -13.84 35.86 17.49
CA LYS A 330 -12.99 36.89 18.09
C LYS A 330 -12.12 36.36 19.23
N ASN A 331 -11.81 35.07 19.22
CA ASN A 331 -10.82 34.47 20.10
C ASN A 331 -9.46 34.47 19.39
N PHE A 332 -8.63 35.45 19.73
CA PHE A 332 -7.35 35.65 19.10
C PHE A 332 -6.17 35.08 19.89
N ASN A 333 -6.39 34.12 20.79
CA ASN A 333 -5.30 33.44 21.50
C ASN A 333 -5.01 32.09 20.85
N GLY A 334 -3.96 31.99 20.03
CA GLY A 334 -3.64 30.73 19.34
C GLY A 334 -2.22 30.64 18.76
N PRO A 335 -1.95 29.62 17.92
CA PRO A 335 -2.90 28.67 17.35
C PRO A 335 -3.46 27.67 18.37
N PRO A 336 -4.68 27.14 18.15
CA PRO A 336 -5.19 26.05 18.95
C PRO A 336 -4.28 24.82 18.85
N ASN A 337 -4.20 24.06 19.94
CA ASN A 337 -3.40 22.84 20.03
C ASN A 337 -1.90 23.05 19.71
N LYS A 338 -1.37 24.25 19.97
CA LYS A 338 0.03 24.59 19.71
C LYS A 338 0.99 23.51 20.23
N GLY A 339 1.86 23.02 19.36
CA GLY A 339 2.89 22.03 19.69
C GLY A 339 2.37 20.60 19.86
N LYS A 340 1.10 20.32 19.56
CA LYS A 340 0.60 18.94 19.46
C LYS A 340 0.94 18.36 18.09
N SER A 341 1.41 17.11 18.08
CA SER A 341 1.57 16.35 16.85
C SER A 341 0.20 15.89 16.35
N LEU A 342 -0.05 16.13 15.06
CA LEU A 342 -1.14 15.58 14.26
C LEU A 342 -0.73 14.33 13.49
N THR A 343 0.55 13.94 13.55
CA THR A 343 1.01 12.68 12.94
C THR A 343 0.42 11.51 13.72
N PRO A 344 -0.37 10.63 13.09
CA PRO A 344 -0.88 9.44 13.75
C PRO A 344 0.26 8.58 14.30
N LYS A 345 0.00 7.91 15.42
CA LYS A 345 0.96 6.96 15.98
C LYS A 345 1.28 5.89 14.93
N ARG A 346 2.57 5.63 14.71
CA ARG A 346 3.01 4.57 13.79
C ARG A 346 2.53 3.21 14.27
N GLU A 347 2.00 2.43 13.33
CA GLU A 347 1.64 1.03 13.57
C GLU A 347 2.91 0.19 13.74
N THR A 348 2.85 -0.78 14.64
CA THR A 348 3.87 -1.82 14.78
C THR A 348 3.27 -3.16 14.40
N ILE A 349 3.98 -3.93 13.60
CA ILE A 349 3.54 -5.25 13.13
C ILE A 349 4.43 -6.35 13.71
N ASP A 350 3.87 -7.54 13.83
CA ASP A 350 4.71 -8.74 13.87
C ASP A 350 5.30 -8.96 12.47
N ILE A 351 6.61 -9.14 12.39
CA ILE A 351 7.38 -9.15 11.14
C ILE A 351 7.01 -10.33 10.23
N GLY A 352 6.25 -11.31 10.75
CA GLY A 352 5.58 -12.33 9.94
C GLY A 352 6.56 -13.18 9.14
N LEU A 353 6.20 -13.50 7.89
CA LEU A 353 7.04 -14.30 7.00
C LEU A 353 8.31 -13.52 6.59
N ILE A 354 9.45 -13.90 7.16
CA ILE A 354 10.78 -13.49 6.67
C ILE A 354 11.24 -14.52 5.65
N ILE A 355 11.42 -14.08 4.42
CA ILE A 355 11.98 -14.93 3.37
C ILE A 355 13.49 -14.84 3.45
N LYS A 356 14.13 -15.95 3.83
CA LYS A 356 15.58 -16.03 3.85
C LYS A 356 16.13 -16.03 2.42
N PRO A 357 17.22 -15.31 2.16
CA PRO A 357 17.91 -15.39 0.88
C PRO A 357 18.24 -16.85 0.54
N VAL A 358 17.84 -17.31 -0.65
CA VAL A 358 18.22 -18.63 -1.18
C VAL A 358 19.42 -18.42 -2.10
N GLY A 359 20.62 -18.77 -1.62
CA GLY A 359 21.86 -18.36 -2.26
C GLY A 359 22.31 -16.97 -1.79
N GLY A 360 23.53 -16.57 -2.16
CA GLY A 360 24.21 -15.43 -1.55
C GLY A 360 25.07 -15.86 -0.37
N GLY A 361 26.39 -15.79 -0.52
CA GLY A 361 27.34 -15.96 0.57
C GLY A 361 27.52 -14.64 1.32
N ASN A 362 27.29 -14.65 2.63
CA ASN A 362 27.90 -13.65 3.51
C ASN A 362 29.34 -14.09 3.77
N VAL A 363 30.27 -13.16 3.66
CA VAL A 363 31.68 -13.40 4.00
C VAL A 363 31.77 -13.64 5.50
N ASP A 364 32.63 -14.55 5.93
CA ASP A 364 32.97 -14.71 7.35
C ASP A 364 33.65 -13.42 7.85
N ASP A 365 33.08 -12.79 8.88
CA ASP A 365 33.56 -11.56 9.53
C ASP A 365 35.02 -11.65 10.00
N SER A 366 35.60 -12.86 10.08
CA SER A 366 37.03 -13.05 10.36
C SER A 366 37.97 -12.43 9.32
N THR A 367 37.45 -12.03 8.15
CA THR A 367 38.20 -11.34 7.09
C THR A 367 37.87 -9.85 6.96
N ALA A 368 36.98 -9.32 7.81
CA ALA A 368 36.65 -7.90 7.81
C ALA A 368 37.90 -7.05 8.09
N PRO A 369 38.13 -5.94 7.38
CA PRO A 369 39.18 -4.99 7.73
C PRO A 369 38.98 -4.52 9.18
N GLN A 370 40.00 -4.65 10.03
CA GLN A 370 39.94 -4.12 11.39
C GLN A 370 39.77 -2.59 11.33
N SER A 371 38.54 -2.12 11.53
CA SER A 371 38.26 -0.70 11.76
C SER A 371 39.01 -0.25 13.01
N SER A 372 39.90 0.74 12.86
CA SER A 372 40.53 1.41 13.98
C SER A 372 39.46 2.18 14.74
N ALA A 373 39.08 1.66 15.90
CA ALA A 373 38.13 2.30 16.81
C ALA A 373 38.52 3.76 17.07
N ALA A 374 37.73 4.71 16.54
CA ALA A 374 37.80 6.09 16.97
C ALA A 374 37.30 6.16 18.41
N ALA A 375 38.19 6.54 19.32
CA ALA A 375 37.94 6.62 20.74
C ALA A 375 36.71 7.50 21.04
N SER A 376 35.73 6.90 21.73
CA SER A 376 34.63 7.60 22.36
C SER A 376 35.17 8.55 23.43
N SER A 377 35.06 9.86 23.19
CA SER A 377 35.22 10.87 24.24
C SER A 377 33.86 11.52 24.52
N SER A 378 33.38 11.27 25.73
CA SER A 378 32.23 11.91 26.33
C SER A 378 32.57 13.38 26.67
N ALA A 379 31.86 14.34 26.08
CA ALA A 379 31.78 15.68 26.64
C ALA A 379 30.42 16.29 26.30
N ALA A 380 29.59 16.44 27.33
CA ALA A 380 28.34 17.17 27.30
C ALA A 380 28.58 18.65 26.99
N ALA A 381 27.84 19.22 26.04
CA ALA A 381 27.78 20.66 25.81
C ALA A 381 26.34 21.16 26.01
N SER A 382 26.17 22.01 27.02
CA SER A 382 24.98 22.82 27.27
C SER A 382 25.01 24.12 26.44
N PRO A 383 23.87 24.82 26.27
CA PRO A 383 23.58 25.61 25.08
C PRO A 383 24.03 27.08 25.17
N SER A 384 24.46 27.63 24.03
CA SER A 384 24.70 29.07 23.85
C SER A 384 23.52 29.75 23.16
N THR A 385 23.00 30.79 23.80
CA THR A 385 21.89 31.67 23.40
C THR A 385 22.17 32.44 22.10
N PRO A 386 21.19 32.63 21.18
CA PRO A 386 21.36 33.49 20.00
C PRO A 386 21.13 34.99 20.29
N ALA A 387 21.92 35.82 19.63
CA ALA A 387 21.79 37.28 19.63
C ALA A 387 20.65 37.76 18.71
N ALA A 388 19.94 38.79 19.17
CA ALA A 388 18.78 39.42 18.52
C ALA A 388 19.15 40.19 17.23
N LEU A 389 18.31 40.06 16.20
CA LEU A 389 18.33 40.93 15.01
C LEU A 389 16.98 41.63 14.84
N LYS A 390 17.06 42.92 14.52
CA LYS A 390 15.98 43.92 14.53
C LYS A 390 15.13 43.84 13.27
N SER A 391 13.84 44.09 13.50
CA SER A 391 12.76 44.32 12.53
C SER A 391 12.97 45.57 11.68
N THR A 392 12.60 45.47 10.39
CA THR A 392 12.06 46.59 9.59
C THR A 392 11.03 46.06 8.61
N ALA A 393 9.77 46.49 8.76
CA ALA A 393 8.67 46.24 7.84
C ALA A 393 8.57 47.32 6.75
N PRO A 394 8.00 46.99 5.58
CA PRO A 394 7.28 47.96 4.76
C PRO A 394 5.79 47.63 4.62
N ALA A 395 5.02 48.67 4.25
CA ALA A 395 3.60 48.84 4.46
C ALA A 395 2.64 48.23 3.41
N LEU A 396 1.43 47.96 3.92
CA LEU A 396 0.10 47.67 3.36
C LEU A 396 -0.22 48.02 1.89
N ALA A 397 -1.04 47.14 1.28
CA ALA A 397 -2.13 47.53 0.38
C ALA A 397 -3.37 46.66 0.63
N SER A 398 -4.53 47.30 0.78
CA SER A 398 -5.84 46.69 1.08
C SER A 398 -6.53 46.16 -0.17
N SER A 399 -7.23 45.02 -0.08
CA SER A 399 -8.24 44.63 -1.06
C SER A 399 -9.51 44.16 -0.35
N ALA A 400 -10.63 44.74 -0.77
CA ALA A 400 -11.96 44.55 -0.22
C ALA A 400 -12.65 43.36 -0.87
N TYR A 401 -13.18 42.43 -0.06
CA TYR A 401 -14.25 41.54 -0.49
C TYR A 401 -15.12 41.13 0.71
N GLU A 402 -16.42 41.36 0.58
CA GLU A 402 -17.44 41.17 1.61
C GLU A 402 -18.27 39.91 1.27
N PRO A 403 -18.40 38.89 2.15
CA PRO A 403 -19.17 37.69 1.83
C PRO A 403 -20.64 37.83 2.27
N LYS A 404 -21.55 37.48 1.34
CA LYS A 404 -22.99 37.34 1.58
C LYS A 404 -23.27 36.04 2.35
N SER A 405 -23.99 36.15 3.48
CA SER A 405 -24.47 35.01 4.28
C SER A 405 -25.78 34.45 3.73
N SER A 406 -25.92 33.12 3.76
CA SER A 406 -27.23 32.45 3.74
C SER A 406 -27.21 31.33 4.79
N ALA A 407 -28.04 31.49 5.81
CA ALA A 407 -28.27 30.51 6.88
C ALA A 407 -29.08 29.31 6.35
N ILE A 408 -28.73 28.10 6.78
CA ILE A 408 -29.60 26.92 6.71
C ILE A 408 -29.55 26.21 8.07
N GLU A 409 -30.74 25.87 8.56
CA GLU A 409 -31.06 25.34 9.88
C GLU A 409 -30.53 23.91 10.11
N THR A 410 -30.08 23.66 11.33
CA THR A 410 -29.79 22.33 11.90
C THR A 410 -31.07 21.57 12.28
N PRO A 411 -31.23 20.28 11.93
CA PRO A 411 -32.19 19.40 12.58
C PRO A 411 -31.58 18.65 13.77
N VAL A 412 -32.40 18.53 14.83
CA VAL A 412 -32.21 17.82 16.11
C VAL A 412 -32.08 16.30 15.90
N PRO A 413 -31.27 15.56 16.69
CA PRO A 413 -31.16 14.11 16.57
C PRO A 413 -32.42 13.40 17.09
N SER A 414 -32.96 12.47 16.31
CA SER A 414 -34.06 11.59 16.70
C SER A 414 -33.54 10.19 16.99
N SER A 415 -33.89 9.66 18.15
CA SER A 415 -33.61 8.28 18.59
C SER A 415 -34.64 7.31 18.00
N THR A 416 -34.22 6.37 17.15
CA THR A 416 -35.05 5.21 16.78
C THR A 416 -34.24 3.92 16.80
N LEU A 417 -34.77 2.97 17.58
CA LEU A 417 -34.34 1.58 17.70
C LEU A 417 -34.43 0.86 16.35
N ALA A 418 -33.44 0.01 16.05
CA ALA A 418 -33.41 -0.80 14.84
C ALA A 418 -34.58 -1.81 14.82
N SER A 419 -35.42 -1.72 13.79
CA SER A 419 -36.42 -2.75 13.44
C SER A 419 -35.84 -3.71 12.41
N PHE A 420 -35.98 -5.01 12.68
CA PHE A 420 -35.54 -6.13 11.84
C PHE A 420 -36.37 -6.24 10.54
N VAL A 421 -35.70 -6.47 9.41
CA VAL A 421 -36.32 -6.72 8.09
C VAL A 421 -36.18 -8.22 7.79
N GLU A 422 -37.29 -8.92 7.56
CA GLU A 422 -37.30 -10.31 7.11
C GLU A 422 -36.56 -10.47 5.78
N THR A 423 -35.69 -11.49 5.69
CA THR A 423 -35.05 -11.91 4.44
C THR A 423 -36.10 -12.44 3.46
N PRO A 424 -36.08 -12.06 2.17
CA PRO A 424 -37.03 -12.58 1.19
C PRO A 424 -36.80 -14.09 0.95
N SER A 425 -37.90 -14.83 0.80
CA SER A 425 -37.89 -16.25 0.47
C SER A 425 -37.25 -16.51 -0.91
N PHE A 426 -36.24 -17.38 -0.97
CA PHE A 426 -35.65 -17.83 -2.23
C PHE A 426 -36.66 -18.68 -3.05
N SER A 427 -36.76 -18.41 -4.35
CA SER A 427 -37.52 -19.24 -5.30
C SER A 427 -36.66 -20.41 -5.79
N SER A 428 -37.16 -21.65 -5.62
CA SER A 428 -36.46 -22.90 -5.93
C SER A 428 -36.49 -23.33 -7.42
N THR A 429 -36.69 -22.38 -8.34
CA THR A 429 -36.85 -22.66 -9.78
C THR A 429 -36.14 -21.60 -10.62
N VAL A 430 -35.28 -22.06 -11.53
CA VAL A 430 -34.53 -21.19 -12.47
C VAL A 430 -34.94 -21.53 -13.90
N SER A 431 -35.23 -20.49 -14.69
CA SER A 431 -35.59 -20.59 -16.11
C SER A 431 -34.34 -20.59 -16.99
N LEU A 432 -34.22 -21.54 -17.91
CA LEU A 432 -33.16 -21.58 -18.92
C LEU A 432 -33.58 -20.84 -20.19
N LEU A 433 -32.69 -19.99 -20.71
CA LEU A 433 -32.88 -19.24 -21.96
C LEU A 433 -31.87 -19.73 -23.01
N SER A 434 -32.35 -20.09 -24.20
CA SER A 434 -31.50 -20.47 -25.34
C SER A 434 -31.56 -19.40 -26.44
N PHE A 435 -30.40 -19.01 -26.97
CA PHE A 435 -30.28 -18.18 -28.18
C PHE A 435 -29.88 -19.07 -29.37
N ALA A 436 -30.66 -19.02 -30.45
CA ALA A 436 -30.33 -19.74 -31.68
C ALA A 436 -29.61 -18.82 -32.66
N GLY A 437 -28.31 -19.07 -32.87
CA GLY A 437 -27.57 -18.72 -34.09
C GLY A 437 -26.85 -17.36 -34.13
N GLY A 438 -25.53 -17.40 -34.36
CA GLY A 438 -24.74 -16.24 -34.78
C GLY A 438 -23.23 -16.43 -34.55
N VAL A 439 -22.52 -16.93 -35.57
CA VAL A 439 -21.04 -16.98 -35.62
C VAL A 439 -20.51 -15.56 -35.89
N TYR A 440 -19.57 -15.06 -35.08
CA TYR A 440 -18.91 -13.78 -35.35
C TYR A 440 -17.68 -13.99 -36.25
N ASN A 441 -17.76 -13.47 -37.48
CA ASN A 441 -16.62 -13.19 -38.35
C ASN A 441 -16.42 -11.67 -38.47
N ASP A 442 -15.20 -11.30 -38.78
CA ASP A 442 -14.57 -9.99 -38.69
C ASP A 442 -15.07 -8.92 -39.70
N ALA A 443 -14.92 -7.65 -39.28
CA ALA A 443 -14.92 -6.39 -40.05
C ALA A 443 -16.16 -5.89 -40.85
N SER A 444 -16.52 -4.63 -40.54
CA SER A 444 -16.97 -3.55 -41.45
C SER A 444 -18.44 -3.46 -41.93
N THR A 445 -18.98 -2.25 -41.78
CA THR A 445 -20.21 -1.63 -42.33
C THR A 445 -21.56 -1.85 -41.65
N SER A 446 -22.27 -0.72 -41.51
CA SER A 446 -23.55 -0.52 -40.85
C SER A 446 -24.73 -1.14 -41.60
N THR A 447 -25.59 -1.90 -40.91
CA THR A 447 -27.05 -1.80 -41.07
C THR A 447 -27.79 -2.44 -39.88
N THR A 448 -28.96 -1.90 -39.58
CA THR A 448 -29.89 -2.20 -38.49
C THR A 448 -30.20 -3.70 -38.29
N SER A 449 -29.98 -4.23 -37.08
CA SER A 449 -30.46 -5.57 -36.65
C SER A 449 -31.66 -5.46 -35.72
N SER A 450 -32.72 -6.20 -36.04
CA SER A 450 -33.92 -6.41 -35.23
C SER A 450 -33.64 -7.38 -34.08
N VAL A 451 -34.00 -6.98 -32.85
CA VAL A 451 -33.82 -7.78 -31.62
C VAL A 451 -34.84 -8.92 -31.57
N VAL A 452 -34.36 -10.16 -31.60
CA VAL A 452 -35.19 -11.35 -31.33
C VAL A 452 -35.27 -11.57 -29.82
N LYS A 453 -36.50 -11.69 -29.30
CA LYS A 453 -36.78 -11.89 -27.86
C LYS A 453 -36.56 -13.36 -27.48
N PRO A 454 -35.84 -13.67 -26.39
CA PRO A 454 -35.55 -15.06 -26.03
C PRO A 454 -36.82 -15.78 -25.54
N THR A 455 -36.92 -17.08 -25.86
CA THR A 455 -38.05 -17.96 -25.48
C THR A 455 -37.59 -18.92 -24.40
N VAL A 456 -38.36 -19.03 -23.31
CA VAL A 456 -38.09 -19.98 -22.21
C VAL A 456 -38.45 -21.39 -22.66
N THR A 457 -37.48 -22.30 -22.68
CA THR A 457 -37.66 -23.66 -23.22
C THR A 457 -37.76 -24.74 -22.14
N SER A 458 -37.32 -24.51 -20.89
CA SER A 458 -37.57 -25.41 -19.75
C SER A 458 -37.29 -24.77 -18.39
N THR A 459 -37.85 -25.35 -17.32
CA THR A 459 -37.54 -25.03 -15.92
C THR A 459 -36.86 -26.23 -15.25
N VAL A 460 -35.80 -25.98 -14.49
CA VAL A 460 -35.11 -27.02 -13.70
C VAL A 460 -35.40 -26.79 -12.23
N LYS A 461 -35.80 -27.86 -11.53
CA LYS A 461 -36.06 -27.85 -10.09
C LYS A 461 -34.75 -28.08 -9.36
N VAL A 462 -34.32 -27.13 -8.53
CA VAL A 462 -33.13 -27.31 -7.69
C VAL A 462 -33.49 -28.23 -6.52
N PRO A 463 -32.71 -29.27 -6.21
CA PRO A 463 -32.94 -30.11 -5.03
C PRO A 463 -32.95 -29.29 -3.74
N ALA A 464 -33.77 -29.67 -2.77
CA ALA A 464 -33.74 -29.05 -1.45
C ALA A 464 -32.39 -29.32 -0.77
N SER A 465 -31.92 -28.37 0.04
CA SER A 465 -30.72 -28.53 0.87
C SER A 465 -30.83 -29.82 1.69
N GLU A 466 -29.82 -30.69 1.60
CA GLU A 466 -29.72 -31.91 2.43
C GLU A 466 -29.27 -31.60 3.87
N TYR A 467 -28.92 -30.35 4.17
CA TYR A 467 -28.45 -29.92 5.49
C TYR A 467 -29.60 -29.46 6.38
N PRO A 468 -29.61 -29.88 7.67
CA PRO A 468 -30.57 -29.38 8.64
C PRO A 468 -30.44 -27.85 8.78
N ALA A 469 -31.56 -27.18 9.06
CA ALA A 469 -31.56 -25.76 9.39
C ALA A 469 -30.59 -25.49 10.54
N ALA A 470 -29.88 -24.36 10.49
CA ALA A 470 -28.97 -23.96 11.56
C ALA A 470 -29.73 -23.97 12.91
N PRO A 471 -29.14 -24.52 13.98
CA PRO A 471 -29.78 -24.50 15.30
C PRO A 471 -30.03 -23.06 15.73
N ALA A 472 -31.19 -22.81 16.36
CA ALA A 472 -31.49 -21.51 16.93
C ALA A 472 -30.40 -21.12 17.95
N PRO A 473 -29.99 -19.84 18.00
CA PRO A 473 -29.00 -19.39 18.98
C PRO A 473 -29.50 -19.70 20.40
N THR A 474 -28.62 -20.27 21.22
CA THR A 474 -28.93 -20.57 22.62
C THR A 474 -29.16 -19.25 23.37
N GLN A 475 -30.18 -19.19 24.23
CA GLN A 475 -30.43 -18.02 25.09
C GLN A 475 -29.15 -17.62 25.83
N ALA A 476 -28.91 -16.31 25.97
CA ALA A 476 -27.80 -15.77 26.74
C ALA A 476 -27.76 -16.39 28.15
N ALA A 477 -26.57 -16.81 28.58
CA ALA A 477 -26.38 -17.32 29.94
C ALA A 477 -26.79 -16.25 30.95
N LYS A 478 -27.53 -16.66 32.00
CA LYS A 478 -27.83 -15.77 33.12
C LYS A 478 -26.54 -15.38 33.82
N GLU A 479 -26.43 -14.11 34.20
CA GLU A 479 -25.34 -13.62 35.04
C GLU A 479 -25.36 -14.37 36.38
N GLU A 480 -24.36 -15.21 36.62
CA GLU A 480 -24.08 -15.76 37.95
C GLU A 480 -22.95 -14.95 38.58
N VAL A 481 -23.27 -14.26 39.67
CA VAL A 481 -22.33 -13.51 40.50
C VAL A 481 -21.85 -14.45 41.61
N ASN A 482 -20.55 -14.66 41.73
CA ASN A 482 -19.98 -15.37 42.88
C ASN A 482 -19.84 -14.44 44.10
N GLU A 483 -19.65 -14.99 45.30
CA GLU A 483 -19.63 -14.24 46.58
C GLU A 483 -18.58 -13.12 46.67
N ASP A 484 -17.62 -13.06 45.74
CA ASP A 484 -16.56 -12.05 45.67
C ASP A 484 -16.86 -10.89 44.67
N GLY A 485 -18.05 -10.87 44.06
CA GLY A 485 -18.47 -9.78 43.18
C GLY A 485 -17.81 -9.76 41.79
N VAL A 486 -17.24 -10.89 41.35
CA VAL A 486 -16.63 -11.02 40.01
C VAL A 486 -17.64 -11.62 39.03
N VAL A 487 -17.93 -10.89 37.95
CA VAL A 487 -18.77 -11.36 36.84
C VAL A 487 -17.89 -12.12 35.84
N VAL A 488 -18.09 -13.43 35.71
CA VAL A 488 -17.42 -14.25 34.69
C VAL A 488 -18.30 -14.27 33.44
N VAL A 489 -17.85 -13.62 32.36
CA VAL A 489 -18.53 -13.64 31.06
C VAL A 489 -17.84 -14.66 30.15
N THR A 490 -18.46 -15.82 29.95
CA THR A 490 -18.01 -16.79 28.94
C THR A 490 -18.48 -16.34 27.56
N LYS A 491 -17.55 -15.82 26.73
CA LYS A 491 -17.84 -15.44 25.35
C LYS A 491 -17.72 -16.66 24.45
N TYR A 492 -18.84 -17.14 23.91
CA TYR A 492 -18.83 -18.12 22.82
C TYR A 492 -18.74 -17.37 21.48
N GLU A 493 -17.75 -17.71 20.66
CA GLU A 493 -17.67 -17.23 19.28
C GLU A 493 -18.34 -18.27 18.38
N VAL A 494 -19.51 -17.94 17.83
CA VAL A 494 -20.20 -18.80 16.85
C VAL A 494 -19.67 -18.43 15.47
N LYS A 495 -18.80 -19.26 14.91
CA LYS A 495 -18.33 -19.11 13.53
C LYS A 495 -19.38 -19.69 12.58
N VAL A 496 -20.11 -18.82 11.88
CA VAL A 496 -21.02 -19.24 10.80
C VAL A 496 -20.19 -19.43 9.54
N VAL A 497 -20.00 -20.68 9.12
CA VAL A 497 -19.33 -21.01 7.85
C VAL A 497 -20.40 -21.09 6.76
N THR A 498 -20.39 -20.14 5.84
CA THR A 498 -21.25 -20.19 4.65
C THR A 498 -20.50 -20.91 3.53
N GLU A 499 -20.98 -22.09 3.14
CA GLU A 499 -20.45 -22.83 2.00
C GLU A 499 -21.30 -22.49 0.75
N THR A 500 -20.70 -21.78 -0.20
CA THR A 500 -21.34 -21.46 -1.48
C THR A 500 -20.87 -22.47 -2.52
N GLU A 501 -21.78 -23.31 -3.01
CA GLU A 501 -21.49 -24.28 -4.07
C GLU A 501 -21.87 -23.69 -5.44
N TYR A 502 -20.89 -23.57 -6.34
CA TYR A 502 -21.12 -23.12 -7.71
C TYR A 502 -21.31 -24.33 -8.62
N VAL A 503 -22.47 -24.44 -9.25
CA VAL A 503 -22.76 -25.49 -10.23
C VAL A 503 -22.66 -24.90 -11.64
N THR A 504 -21.66 -25.33 -12.40
CA THR A 504 -21.54 -24.97 -13.83
C THR A 504 -22.21 -26.04 -14.68
N LEU A 505 -23.22 -25.62 -15.44
CA LEU A 505 -23.89 -26.45 -16.44
C LEU A 505 -23.10 -26.43 -17.75
N THR A 506 -22.61 -27.58 -18.19
CA THR A 506 -22.04 -27.75 -19.54
C THR A 506 -22.89 -28.74 -20.33
N ALA A 507 -22.77 -28.71 -21.67
CA ALA A 507 -23.57 -29.56 -22.58
C ALA A 507 -23.41 -31.08 -22.35
N GLY A 508 -22.46 -31.52 -21.51
CA GLY A 508 -22.22 -32.92 -21.15
C GLY A 508 -22.53 -33.31 -19.70
N GLY A 509 -23.19 -32.46 -18.91
CA GLY A 509 -23.56 -32.73 -17.50
C GLY A 509 -22.92 -31.79 -16.48
N TYR A 510 -23.32 -31.94 -15.21
CA TYR A 510 -22.95 -31.08 -14.07
C TYR A 510 -21.57 -31.47 -13.49
N ARG A 511 -20.72 -30.49 -13.18
CA ARG A 511 -19.49 -30.68 -12.37
C ARG A 511 -19.59 -29.91 -11.06
N HIS A 512 -19.23 -30.56 -9.95
CA HIS A 512 -19.10 -29.94 -8.63
C HIS A 512 -17.70 -29.35 -8.43
N ARG A 513 -17.62 -28.13 -7.89
CA ARG A 513 -16.41 -27.62 -7.23
C ARG A 513 -16.80 -27.09 -5.85
N ARG A 514 -16.26 -27.70 -4.79
CA ARG A 514 -16.45 -27.24 -3.42
C ARG A 514 -15.36 -26.24 -3.06
N HIS A 515 -15.75 -25.11 -2.48
CA HIS A 515 -14.84 -24.16 -1.84
C HIS A 515 -15.24 -23.98 -0.39
N ARG A 516 -14.33 -24.34 0.53
CA ARG A 516 -14.46 -24.07 1.96
C ARG A 516 -13.68 -22.79 2.28
N ARG A 517 -14.36 -21.77 2.81
CA ARG A 517 -13.72 -20.63 3.47
C ARG A 517 -13.86 -20.82 4.98
N HIS A 518 -12.76 -20.76 5.71
CA HIS A 518 -12.76 -20.88 7.17
C HIS A 518 -12.92 -19.54 7.85
#